data_AF-A0A066XZ98-F1
#
_entry.id   AF-A0A066XZ98-F1
#
_cell.length_a   1.000
_cell.length_b   1.000
_cell.length_c   1.000
_cell.angle_alpha   90.00
_cell.angle_beta   90.00
_cell.angle_gamma   90.00
#
_symmetry.space_group_name_H-M   'P 1'
#
loop_
_entity.id
_entity.type
_entity.pdbx_description
1 polymer ?
#
loop_
_entity_poly.entity_id
_entity_poly.type
_entity_poly.pdbx_seq_one_letter_code
_entity_poly.pdbx_strand_id
1 'polypeptide(L)'
;MFSHTPINLATGDAGHAKQYKDVSFVYSILINSLDDCVCSGLSAHGLLKYGQKPWELYDILRRYCNPTPAFVIDLIDDLGDMRIERCATPLEFTAYVDFTRLCIEGDGYSMALTCILFESIKSSDSEVSRTVRPITKAMDWVRLLEQVRELANPERRSAEGRSRSSENGSRRDTMDIDEDLIKDEDV
;
A
#
# COMPACT_ATOMS: atom_id res chain seq x y z
N MET A 1 -0.09 9.35 -21.78
CA MET A 1 0.47 9.95 -23.01
C MET A 1 0.04 11.42 -22.99
N PHE A 2 0.90 12.34 -22.56
CA PHE A 2 0.51 13.75 -22.40
C PHE A 2 0.94 14.58 -23.61
N SER A 3 -0.03 15.29 -24.18
CA SER A 3 0.12 16.19 -25.33
C SER A 3 0.87 17.45 -24.93
N HIS A 4 2.00 17.72 -25.59
CA HIS A 4 2.76 18.96 -25.46
C HIS A 4 2.16 20.03 -26.36
N THR A 5 1.51 21.03 -25.77
CA THR A 5 1.23 22.30 -26.45
C THR A 5 2.27 23.32 -25.96
N PRO A 6 3.10 23.93 -26.83
CA PRO A 6 4.04 24.95 -26.40
C PRO A 6 3.31 26.27 -26.14
N ILE A 7 3.46 26.81 -24.92
CA ILE A 7 2.95 28.13 -24.56
C ILE A 7 3.95 29.19 -25.04
N ASN A 8 3.52 30.02 -25.98
CA ASN A 8 4.24 31.21 -26.44
C ASN A 8 4.32 32.25 -25.30
N LEU A 9 5.48 32.36 -24.65
CA LEU A 9 5.81 33.43 -23.70
C LEU A 9 6.59 34.52 -24.43
N ALA A 10 5.89 35.33 -25.24
CA ALA A 10 6.40 36.62 -25.66
C ALA A 10 5.87 37.69 -24.68
N THR A 11 6.77 38.55 -24.20
CA THR A 11 6.54 39.71 -23.32
C THR A 11 6.31 39.45 -21.82
N GLY A 12 7.24 38.74 -21.18
CA GLY A 12 7.40 38.73 -19.73
C GLY A 12 8.85 39.02 -19.34
N ASP A 13 9.07 40.18 -18.75
CA ASP A 13 10.30 40.72 -18.16
C ASP A 13 11.38 39.68 -17.81
N ALA A 14 12.58 39.84 -18.40
CA ALA A 14 13.67 38.86 -18.35
C ALA A 14 14.14 38.51 -16.93
N GLY A 15 13.93 39.40 -15.96
CA GLY A 15 14.21 39.15 -14.54
C GLY A 15 13.27 38.09 -13.93
N HIS A 16 11.99 38.15 -14.27
CA HIS A 16 10.97 37.21 -13.79
C HIS A 16 11.17 35.82 -14.41
N ALA A 17 11.46 35.75 -15.72
CA ALA A 17 11.73 34.48 -16.40
C ALA A 17 12.98 33.76 -15.84
N LYS A 18 14.00 34.51 -15.43
CA LYS A 18 15.21 33.94 -14.82
C LYS A 18 14.95 33.44 -13.40
N GLN A 19 14.24 34.21 -12.57
CA GLN A 19 13.88 33.81 -11.21
C GLN A 19 12.94 32.58 -11.19
N TYR A 20 11.98 32.49 -12.11
CA TYR A 20 11.12 31.31 -12.25
C TYR A 20 11.91 30.05 -12.65
N LYS A 21 12.92 30.20 -13.53
CA LYS A 21 13.81 29.10 -13.89
C LYS A 21 14.63 28.63 -12.70
N ASP A 22 15.18 29.54 -11.90
CA ASP A 22 16.00 29.20 -10.74
C ASP A 22 15.17 28.49 -9.64
N VAL A 23 13.95 28.98 -9.36
CA VAL A 23 13.03 28.38 -8.39
C VAL A 23 12.56 26.99 -8.84
N SER A 24 12.20 26.84 -10.13
CA SER A 24 11.82 25.54 -10.69
C SER A 24 12.99 24.55 -10.70
N PHE A 25 14.22 25.03 -10.91
CA PHE A 25 15.41 24.19 -10.91
C PHE A 25 15.70 23.64 -9.50
N VAL A 26 15.69 24.48 -8.46
CA VAL A 26 15.89 24.03 -7.07
C VAL A 26 14.80 23.05 -6.65
N TYR A 27 13.53 23.30 -7.00
CA TYR A 27 12.44 22.36 -6.73
C TYR A 27 12.70 20.99 -7.38
N SER A 28 13.14 20.99 -8.64
CA SER A 28 13.44 19.74 -9.35
C SER A 28 14.60 18.97 -8.72
N ILE A 29 15.63 19.66 -8.22
CA ILE A 29 16.74 19.01 -7.50
C ILE A 29 16.21 18.35 -6.22
N LEU A 30 15.39 19.06 -5.44
CA LEU A 30 14.85 18.53 -4.19
C LEU A 30 14.02 17.26 -4.47
N ILE A 31 13.06 17.32 -5.39
CA ILE A 31 12.22 16.16 -5.73
C ILE A 31 13.06 14.99 -6.25
N ASN A 32 14.00 15.25 -7.16
CA ASN A 32 14.87 14.21 -7.73
C ASN A 32 15.87 13.62 -6.72
N SER A 33 16.05 14.27 -5.56
CA SER A 33 16.91 13.77 -4.48
C SER A 33 16.16 12.93 -3.44
N LEU A 34 14.83 12.89 -3.51
CA LEU A 34 14.01 12.09 -2.61
C LEU A 34 14.06 10.62 -3.03
N ASP A 35 14.08 9.74 -2.04
CA ASP A 35 13.83 8.32 -2.25
C ASP A 35 12.42 8.11 -2.83
N ASP A 36 12.26 7.11 -3.71
CA ASP A 36 10.99 6.82 -4.38
C ASP A 36 9.84 6.57 -3.38
N CYS A 37 10.14 5.97 -2.22
CA CYS A 37 9.17 5.77 -1.15
C CYS A 37 8.70 7.10 -0.56
N VAL A 38 9.62 8.02 -0.30
CA VAL A 38 9.31 9.37 0.22
C VAL A 38 8.52 10.16 -0.82
N CYS A 39 8.92 10.13 -2.09
CA CYS A 39 8.21 10.83 -3.17
C CYS A 39 6.78 10.31 -3.34
N SER A 40 6.61 8.98 -3.38
CA SER A 40 5.30 8.33 -3.48
C SER A 40 4.42 8.63 -2.27
N GLY A 41 5.02 8.60 -1.07
CA GLY A 41 4.36 8.95 0.19
C GLY A 41 3.85 10.39 0.22
N LEU A 42 4.71 11.36 -0.11
CA LEU A 42 4.32 12.76 -0.20
C LEU A 42 3.20 12.99 -1.23
N SER A 43 3.25 12.28 -2.35
CA SER A 43 2.18 12.33 -3.35
C SER A 43 0.87 11.76 -2.81
N ALA A 44 0.91 10.60 -2.14
CA ALA A 44 -0.28 9.94 -1.58
C ALA A 44 -0.93 10.76 -0.45
N HIS A 45 -0.13 11.55 0.27
CA HIS A 45 -0.61 12.52 1.27
C HIS A 45 -1.08 13.86 0.63
N GLY A 46 -1.00 14.01 -0.69
CA GLY A 46 -1.40 15.23 -1.39
C GLY A 46 -0.49 16.45 -1.11
N LEU A 47 0.76 16.20 -0.70
CA LEU A 47 1.70 17.22 -0.26
C LEU A 47 2.55 17.79 -1.41
N LEU A 48 2.65 17.06 -2.52
CA LEU A 48 3.30 17.52 -3.75
C LEU A 48 2.28 18.24 -4.64
N LYS A 49 2.53 19.52 -4.94
CA LYS A 49 1.61 20.35 -5.73
C LYS A 49 2.31 21.01 -6.91
N TYR A 50 1.60 21.16 -8.02
CA TYR A 50 2.11 21.91 -9.17
C TYR A 50 2.32 23.39 -8.81
N GLY A 51 3.47 23.95 -9.17
CA GLY A 51 3.82 25.34 -8.85
C GLY A 51 4.21 25.60 -7.39
N GLN A 52 4.35 24.54 -6.58
CA GLN A 52 4.84 24.62 -5.21
C GLN A 52 6.27 25.19 -5.18
N LYS A 53 6.56 26.00 -4.18
CA LYS A 53 7.86 26.65 -4.04
C LYS A 53 8.83 25.74 -3.28
N PRO A 54 10.15 25.78 -3.58
CA PRO A 54 11.14 24.90 -2.96
C PRO A 54 11.12 24.92 -1.42
N TRP A 55 10.92 26.08 -0.80
CA TRP A 55 10.88 26.19 0.66
C TRP A 55 9.62 25.55 1.26
N GLU A 56 8.50 25.52 0.55
CA GLU A 56 7.28 24.84 1.01
C GLU A 56 7.51 23.32 1.04
N LEU A 57 8.20 22.78 0.03
CA LEU A 57 8.64 21.38 0.04
C LEU A 57 9.64 21.12 1.17
N TYR A 58 10.60 22.02 1.38
CA TYR A 58 11.55 21.91 2.49
C TYR A 58 10.84 21.91 3.86
N ASP A 59 9.85 22.78 4.07
CA ASP A 59 9.09 22.85 5.32
C ASP A 59 8.26 21.58 5.54
N ILE A 60 7.69 21.00 4.48
CA ILE A 60 7.03 19.69 4.52
C ILE A 60 8.03 18.62 4.94
N LEU A 61 9.15 18.47 4.23
CA LEU A 61 10.17 17.48 4.54
C LEU A 61 10.65 17.62 5.99
N ARG A 62 10.91 18.84 6.44
CA ARG A 62 11.31 19.12 7.82
C ARG A 62 10.27 18.65 8.85
N ARG A 63 8.98 18.87 8.58
CA ARG A 63 7.89 18.48 9.49
C ARG A 63 7.70 16.97 9.56
N TYR A 64 7.87 16.26 8.44
CA TYR A 64 7.68 14.82 8.37
C TYR A 64 8.94 14.04 8.80
N CYS A 65 10.14 14.54 8.54
CA CYS A 65 11.39 13.90 8.98
C CYS A 65 11.73 14.12 10.46
N ASN A 66 11.13 15.13 11.10
CA ASN A 66 11.28 15.36 12.54
C ASN A 66 9.94 15.80 13.15
N PRO A 67 8.95 14.89 13.22
CA PRO A 67 7.61 15.24 13.61
C PRO A 67 7.53 15.55 15.11
N THR A 68 6.79 16.60 15.45
CA THR A 68 6.45 16.87 16.85
C THR A 68 5.49 15.79 17.38
N PRO A 69 5.44 15.53 18.70
CA PRO A 69 4.50 14.55 19.27
C PRO A 69 3.03 14.79 18.89
N ALA A 70 2.59 16.05 18.84
CA ALA A 70 1.24 16.39 18.41
C ALA A 70 0.99 15.96 16.95
N PHE A 71 1.94 16.25 16.08
CA PHE A 71 1.84 15.85 14.67
C PHE A 71 1.90 14.33 14.47
N VAL A 72 2.65 13.60 15.31
CA VAL A 72 2.63 12.13 15.32
C VAL A 72 1.24 11.61 15.66
N ILE A 73 0.57 12.20 16.66
CA ILE A 73 -0.80 11.81 17.03
C ILE A 73 -1.75 12.06 15.85
N ASP A 74 -1.67 13.24 15.22
CA ASP A 74 -2.49 13.55 14.04
C ASP A 74 -2.29 12.50 12.92
N LEU A 75 -1.04 12.10 12.65
CA LEU A 75 -0.74 11.07 11.64
C LEU A 75 -1.28 9.69 12.01
N ILE A 76 -1.28 9.33 13.30
CA ILE A 76 -1.84 8.07 13.79
C ILE A 76 -3.36 8.06 13.65
N ASP A 77 -4.02 9.16 13.99
CA ASP A 77 -5.47 9.33 13.86
C ASP A 77 -5.87 9.27 12.37
N ASP A 78 -5.17 10.01 11.51
CA ASP A 78 -5.37 9.99 10.06
C ASP A 78 -5.19 8.57 9.48
N LEU A 79 -4.17 7.83 9.95
CA LEU A 79 -3.95 6.44 9.54
C LEU A 79 -5.12 5.53 9.96
N GLY A 80 -5.65 5.71 11.18
CA GLY A 80 -6.78 4.92 11.68
C GLY A 80 -8.09 5.18 10.94
N ASP A 81 -8.26 6.39 10.40
CA ASP A 81 -9.40 6.76 9.57
C ASP A 81 -9.21 6.40 8.09
N MET A 82 -7.98 6.10 7.66
CA MET A 82 -7.67 5.82 6.27
C MET A 82 -8.31 4.50 5.81
N ARG A 83 -8.80 4.49 4.57
CA ARG A 83 -9.43 3.33 3.94
C ARG A 83 -8.90 3.16 2.53
N ILE A 84 -8.83 1.92 2.03
CA ILE A 84 -8.29 1.63 0.70
C ILE A 84 -9.11 2.36 -0.38
N GLU A 85 -10.42 2.47 -0.20
CA GLU A 85 -11.35 3.12 -1.15
C GLU A 85 -11.19 4.65 -1.20
N ARG A 86 -10.50 5.26 -0.23
CA ARG A 86 -10.18 6.70 -0.24
C ARG A 86 -8.98 7.01 -1.13
N CYS A 87 -8.22 6.01 -1.53
CA CYS A 87 -7.13 6.15 -2.50
C CYS A 87 -7.61 5.84 -3.92
N ALA A 88 -6.97 6.44 -4.93
CA ALA A 88 -7.23 6.10 -6.32
C ALA A 88 -6.77 4.68 -6.65
N THR A 89 -5.73 4.18 -5.97
CA THR A 89 -5.22 2.81 -6.14
C THR A 89 -4.79 2.17 -4.82
N PRO A 90 -4.77 0.82 -4.73
CA PRO A 90 -4.17 0.13 -3.58
C PRO A 90 -2.68 0.47 -3.37
N LEU A 91 -1.95 0.78 -4.45
CA LEU A 91 -0.55 1.20 -4.37
C LEU A 91 -0.40 2.55 -3.67
N GLU A 92 -1.27 3.51 -4.00
CA GLU A 92 -1.31 4.80 -3.32
C GLU A 92 -1.65 4.65 -1.84
N PHE A 93 -2.57 3.75 -1.47
CA PHE A 93 -2.83 3.41 -0.07
C PHE A 93 -1.56 2.86 0.61
N THR A 94 -0.85 1.93 -0.03
CA THR A 94 0.38 1.40 0.56
C THR A 94 1.47 2.46 0.71
N ALA A 95 1.59 3.38 -0.25
CA ALA A 95 2.53 4.50 -0.17
C ALA A 95 2.17 5.47 0.97
N TYR A 96 0.89 5.78 1.15
CA TYR A 96 0.41 6.59 2.28
C TYR A 96 0.81 5.98 3.62
N VAL A 97 0.57 4.67 3.75
CA VAL A 97 0.79 3.91 4.98
C VAL A 97 2.28 3.75 5.28
N ASP A 98 3.10 3.34 4.30
CA ASP A 98 4.55 3.19 4.46
C ASP A 98 5.22 4.52 4.82
N PHE A 99 4.79 5.63 4.20
CA PHE A 99 5.31 6.95 4.52
C PHE A 99 4.93 7.41 5.93
N THR A 100 3.69 7.17 6.36
CA THR A 100 3.24 7.48 7.72
C THR A 100 4.08 6.74 8.75
N ARG A 101 4.34 5.45 8.51
CA ARG A 101 5.21 4.65 9.37
C ARG A 101 6.64 5.18 9.41
N LEU A 102 7.23 5.50 8.26
CA LEU A 102 8.58 6.08 8.17
C LEU A 102 8.70 7.34 9.03
N CYS A 103 7.65 8.18 9.07
CA CYS A 103 7.64 9.40 9.87
C CYS A 103 7.52 9.13 11.37
N ILE A 104 6.73 8.14 11.78
CA ILE A 104 6.44 7.87 13.20
C ILE A 104 7.51 7.01 13.87
N GLU A 105 7.95 5.95 13.20
CA GLU A 105 8.82 4.92 13.79
C GLU A 105 10.30 5.11 13.44
N GLY A 106 10.62 5.90 12.41
CA GLY A 106 11.93 5.87 11.79
C GLY A 106 12.28 4.45 11.34
N ASP A 107 13.41 3.93 11.83
CA ASP A 107 13.92 2.58 11.49
C ASP A 107 13.29 1.45 12.34
N GLY A 108 12.36 1.79 13.23
CA GLY A 108 11.74 0.87 14.20
C GLY A 108 10.49 0.13 13.70
N TYR A 109 9.95 -0.74 14.55
CA TYR A 109 8.67 -1.43 14.33
C TYR A 109 7.77 -1.29 15.57
N SER A 110 6.59 -0.68 15.43
CA SER A 110 5.58 -0.57 16.50
C SER A 110 4.40 -1.51 16.24
N MET A 111 4.14 -2.39 17.20
CA MET A 111 2.97 -3.26 17.18
C MET A 111 1.66 -2.45 17.12
N ALA A 112 1.64 -1.24 17.69
CA ALA A 112 0.46 -0.39 17.70
C ALA A 112 0.07 0.08 16.29
N LEU A 113 1.03 0.54 15.48
CA LEU A 113 0.75 0.95 14.10
C LEU A 113 0.26 -0.22 13.26
N THR A 114 0.83 -1.41 13.46
CA THR A 114 0.37 -2.60 12.75
C THR A 114 -1.06 -3.01 13.12
N CYS A 115 -1.47 -2.82 14.39
CA CYS A 115 -2.86 -3.04 14.80
C CYS A 115 -3.81 -2.05 14.08
N ILE A 116 -3.41 -0.78 14.02
CA ILE A 116 -4.19 0.27 13.34
C ILE A 116 -4.31 -0.02 11.85
N LEU A 117 -3.22 -0.44 11.21
CA LEU A 117 -3.24 -0.86 9.81
C LEU A 117 -4.19 -2.05 9.59
N PHE A 118 -4.13 -3.06 10.46
CA PHE A 118 -5.01 -4.23 10.34
C PHE A 118 -6.48 -3.85 10.39
N GLU A 119 -6.89 -3.00 11.34
CA GLU A 119 -8.28 -2.55 11.43
C GLU A 119 -8.68 -1.65 10.24
N SER A 120 -7.75 -0.85 9.72
CA SER A 120 -7.98 -0.03 8.53
C SER A 120 -8.21 -0.87 7.28
N ILE A 121 -7.42 -1.94 7.08
CA ILE A 121 -7.60 -2.89 5.98
C ILE A 121 -8.91 -3.69 6.16
N LYS A 122 -9.15 -4.21 7.36
CA LYS A 122 -10.33 -5.02 7.68
C LYS A 122 -11.64 -4.27 7.48
N SER A 123 -11.66 -2.98 7.76
CA SER A 123 -12.83 -2.12 7.54
C SER A 123 -13.03 -1.71 6.07
N SER A 124 -11.99 -1.82 5.24
CA SER A 124 -12.04 -1.51 3.80
C SER A 124 -12.44 -2.76 2.98
N ASP A 125 -11.74 -3.89 3.18
CA ASP A 125 -11.89 -5.07 2.31
C ASP A 125 -12.16 -6.37 3.12
N SER A 126 -13.38 -6.89 3.00
CA SER A 126 -13.80 -8.12 3.68
C SER A 126 -13.10 -9.39 3.16
N GLU A 127 -12.59 -9.38 1.93
CA GLU A 127 -11.88 -10.50 1.32
C GLU A 127 -10.43 -10.57 1.79
N VAL A 128 -9.74 -9.41 1.87
CA VAL A 128 -8.42 -9.32 2.53
C VAL A 128 -8.55 -9.69 4.01
N SER A 129 -9.59 -9.20 4.70
CA SER A 129 -9.86 -9.59 6.09
C SER A 129 -10.09 -11.09 6.29
N ARG A 130 -10.69 -11.80 5.32
CA ARG A 130 -10.89 -13.27 5.41
C ARG A 130 -9.59 -14.04 5.22
N THR A 131 -8.68 -13.48 4.42
CA THR A 131 -7.39 -14.09 4.08
C THR A 131 -6.35 -13.83 5.17
N VAL A 132 -6.39 -12.65 5.77
CA VAL A 132 -5.64 -12.29 6.97
C VAL A 132 -6.40 -12.77 8.21
N ARG A 133 -6.28 -14.06 8.55
CA ARG A 133 -6.73 -14.52 9.86
C ARG A 133 -5.86 -13.87 10.94
N PRO A 134 -6.43 -13.22 11.97
CA PRO A 134 -5.68 -12.99 13.20
C PRO A 134 -5.34 -14.38 13.78
N ILE A 135 -4.20 -14.51 14.46
CA ILE A 135 -3.74 -15.74 15.15
C ILE A 135 -2.96 -16.66 14.20
N THR A 136 -1.64 -16.47 14.01
CA THR A 136 -0.62 -17.17 14.81
C THR A 136 0.83 -16.74 14.52
N LYS A 137 1.06 -15.80 13.60
CA LYS A 137 2.37 -15.17 13.39
C LYS A 137 2.16 -13.69 13.57
N ALA A 138 2.88 -13.11 14.53
CA ALA A 138 2.79 -11.70 14.90
C ALA A 138 2.67 -10.84 13.64
N MET A 139 1.68 -9.94 13.66
CA MET A 139 1.24 -9.13 12.55
C MET A 139 2.42 -8.65 11.71
N ASP A 140 2.60 -9.23 10.53
CA ASP A 140 3.71 -8.90 9.66
C ASP A 140 3.25 -7.77 8.73
N TRP A 141 3.64 -6.54 9.08
CA TRP A 141 3.34 -5.33 8.31
C TRP A 141 3.64 -5.48 6.82
N VAL A 142 4.81 -6.08 6.51
CA VAL A 142 5.26 -6.26 5.13
C VAL A 142 4.27 -7.17 4.41
N ARG A 143 3.91 -8.30 5.03
CA ARG A 143 2.95 -9.24 4.47
C ARG A 143 1.54 -8.65 4.32
N LEU A 144 1.10 -7.81 5.26
CA LEU A 144 -0.19 -7.11 5.17
C LEU A 144 -0.20 -6.19 3.95
N LEU A 145 0.85 -5.40 3.76
CA LEU A 145 0.95 -4.50 2.62
C LEU A 145 1.14 -5.25 1.29
N GLU A 146 1.86 -6.36 1.26
CA GLU A 146 1.96 -7.21 0.06
C GLU A 146 0.59 -7.67 -0.41
N GLN A 147 -0.28 -8.13 0.50
CA GLN A 147 -1.64 -8.55 0.14
C GLN A 147 -2.50 -7.40 -0.40
N VAL A 148 -2.30 -6.19 0.13
CA VAL A 148 -2.94 -4.98 -0.41
C VAL A 148 -2.38 -4.64 -1.78
N ARG A 149 -1.06 -4.74 -2.00
CA ARG A 149 -0.44 -4.52 -3.32
C ARG A 149 -0.93 -5.51 -4.36
N GLU A 150 -1.23 -6.75 -3.97
CA GLU A 150 -1.84 -7.75 -4.84
C GLU A 150 -3.26 -7.39 -5.30
N LEU A 151 -4.00 -6.54 -4.57
CA LEU A 151 -5.29 -6.02 -5.04
C LEU A 151 -5.15 -5.25 -6.35
N ALA A 152 -3.99 -4.62 -6.58
CA ALA A 152 -3.72 -3.88 -7.81
C ALA A 152 -3.51 -4.81 -9.02
N ASN A 153 -3.30 -6.12 -8.81
CA ASN A 153 -3.06 -7.12 -9.86
C ASN A 153 -3.92 -8.39 -9.65
N PRO A 154 -5.24 -8.35 -9.91
CA PRO A 154 -6.16 -9.45 -9.62
C PRO A 154 -5.84 -10.74 -10.39
N GLU A 155 -5.15 -10.67 -11.53
CA GLU A 155 -4.75 -11.86 -12.31
C GLU A 155 -3.75 -12.76 -11.56
N ARG A 156 -2.92 -12.21 -10.65
CA ARG A 156 -1.97 -13.01 -9.86
C ARG A 156 -2.65 -13.87 -8.80
N ARG A 157 -3.75 -13.38 -8.21
CA ARG A 157 -4.53 -14.13 -7.19
C ARG A 157 -5.12 -15.43 -7.74
N SER A 158 -5.48 -15.45 -9.01
CA SER A 158 -6.03 -16.64 -9.67
C SER A 158 -4.97 -17.71 -9.99
N ALA A 159 -3.70 -17.32 -10.16
CA ALA A 159 -2.61 -18.25 -10.45
C ALA A 159 -2.16 -19.03 -9.20
N GLU A 160 -2.17 -18.40 -8.03
CA GLU A 160 -1.79 -19.06 -6.77
C GLU A 160 -2.92 -19.90 -6.16
N GLY A 161 -4.19 -19.54 -6.42
CA GLY A 161 -5.35 -20.35 -6.05
C GLY A 161 -5.51 -21.63 -6.88
N ARG A 162 -5.05 -21.65 -8.13
CA ARG A 162 -5.14 -22.82 -9.02
C ARG A 162 -4.04 -23.86 -8.84
N SER A 163 -2.92 -23.51 -8.22
CA SER A 163 -1.83 -24.45 -7.95
C SER A 163 -2.07 -25.38 -6.75
N ARG A 164 -3.15 -25.19 -5.98
CA ARG A 164 -3.51 -26.04 -4.83
C ARG A 164 -4.71 -26.97 -5.03
N SER A 165 -5.31 -26.99 -6.21
CA SER A 165 -6.50 -27.82 -6.49
C SER A 165 -6.28 -28.93 -7.52
N SER A 166 -5.04 -29.33 -7.79
CA SER A 166 -4.72 -30.42 -8.74
C SER A 166 -3.88 -31.54 -8.14
N GLU A 167 -4.15 -31.96 -6.90
CA GLU A 167 -3.75 -33.28 -6.40
C GLU A 167 -4.87 -33.85 -5.51
N ASN A 168 -5.99 -34.20 -6.14
CA ASN A 168 -6.87 -35.25 -5.64
C ASN A 168 -7.65 -35.81 -6.84
N GLY A 169 -6.87 -36.37 -7.77
CA GLY A 169 -7.37 -37.21 -8.85
C GLY A 169 -7.83 -38.54 -8.28
N SER A 170 -9.13 -38.61 -8.01
CA SER A 170 -9.91 -39.81 -7.83
C SER A 170 -9.48 -40.93 -8.77
N ARG A 171 -9.04 -42.07 -8.22
CA ARG A 171 -8.98 -43.35 -8.92
C ARG A 171 -9.82 -44.35 -8.12
N ARG A 172 -11.07 -44.50 -8.57
CA ARG A 172 -11.87 -45.70 -8.30
C ARG A 172 -11.21 -46.83 -9.08
N ASP A 173 -10.79 -47.87 -8.39
CA ASP A 173 -10.75 -49.21 -8.96
C ASP A 173 -11.64 -50.09 -8.09
N THR A 174 -12.74 -50.50 -8.70
CA THR A 174 -13.69 -51.50 -8.25
C THR A 174 -13.04 -52.88 -8.34
N MET A 175 -13.15 -53.67 -7.28
CA MET A 175 -13.03 -55.12 -7.40
C MET A 175 -14.13 -55.77 -6.55
N ASP A 176 -15.04 -56.42 -7.26
CA ASP A 176 -16.07 -57.31 -6.76
C ASP A 176 -15.42 -58.41 -5.90
N ILE A 177 -15.96 -58.63 -4.71
CA ILE A 177 -15.75 -59.87 -3.96
C ILE A 177 -17.11 -60.36 -3.51
N ASP A 178 -17.34 -61.61 -3.91
CA ASP A 178 -18.59 -62.35 -3.92
C ASP A 178 -19.31 -62.42 -2.57
N GLU A 179 -20.63 -62.28 -2.64
CA GLU A 179 -21.57 -62.89 -1.73
C GLU A 179 -21.37 -64.40 -1.79
N ASP A 180 -21.03 -65.04 -0.66
CA ASP A 180 -21.69 -66.29 -0.30
C ASP A 180 -21.33 -66.80 1.11
N LEU A 181 -22.35 -67.40 1.73
CA LEU A 181 -22.35 -68.32 2.88
C LEU A 181 -22.29 -67.73 4.32
N ILE A 182 -23.44 -67.69 5.03
CA ILE A 182 -23.96 -68.72 5.99
C ILE A 182 -23.29 -68.57 7.39
N LYS A 183 -23.96 -68.49 8.55
CA LYS A 183 -25.31 -68.87 9.03
C LYS A 183 -25.58 -68.20 10.38
N ASP A 184 -26.86 -68.16 10.72
CA ASP A 184 -27.45 -67.93 12.04
C ASP A 184 -26.77 -68.71 13.19
N GLU A 185 -26.74 -68.15 14.40
CA GLU A 185 -27.44 -68.70 15.57
C GLU A 185 -27.33 -67.79 16.80
N ASP A 186 -28.50 -67.49 17.36
CA ASP A 186 -28.74 -66.93 18.68
C ASP A 186 -28.22 -67.85 19.80
N VAL A 187 -27.58 -67.29 20.84
CA VAL A 187 -27.81 -67.55 22.29
C VAL A 187 -27.34 -66.35 23.10
#